data_AF-A0A8G2A344-F1
#
_entry.id   AF-A0A8G2A344-F1
#
_cell.length_a   1.000
_cell.length_b   1.000
_cell.length_c   1.000
_cell.angle_alpha   90.00
_cell.angle_beta   90.00
_cell.angle_gamma   90.00
#
_symmetry.space_group_name_H-M   'P 1'
#
loop_
_entity.id
_entity.type
_entity.pdbx_description
1 polymer ?
#
loop_
_entity_poly.entity_id
_entity_poly.type
_entity_poly.pdbx_seq_one_letter_code
_entity_poly.pdbx_strand_id
1 'polypeptide(L)'
;MKIINPLFISGCLFFSLPAISATLSGTLAPTVVPLANGGQANIAVSNTDPNLFTVPGDRITAINSLDGGLTNQEQTDSGGAILATVSKKPFTFIVETERGLNFSVRAVPRAGVGRTIQLVSELTGTPGPAKSWEESNPYESVLVSLNRAVRQGQIPDEYQSIPVTSEVLSVPAGLRATAARVWTGHHLKVVLYNVENVTLSARNIRESDFWQAGTRAIMLSGSASQLVGGGRMQVWVTTAEESR
;
A
#
# COMPACT_ATOMS: atom_id res chain seq x y z
N MET A 1 19.51 46.42 -78.10
CA MET A 1 18.05 46.27 -77.86
C MET A 1 17.76 44.81 -77.52
N LYS A 2 16.77 44.61 -76.65
CA LYS A 2 16.14 43.35 -76.16
C LYS A 2 16.72 42.69 -74.90
N ILE A 3 16.02 43.01 -73.82
CA ILE A 3 15.88 42.34 -72.51
C ILE A 3 15.18 40.99 -72.72
N ILE A 4 15.66 39.90 -72.10
CA ILE A 4 14.84 38.72 -71.77
C ILE A 4 15.34 38.10 -70.44
N ASN A 5 14.44 38.01 -69.46
CA ASN A 5 14.65 37.42 -68.12
C ASN A 5 14.71 35.88 -68.14
N PRO A 6 15.47 35.23 -67.24
CA PRO A 6 15.35 33.80 -66.99
C PRO A 6 14.27 33.48 -65.94
N LEU A 7 13.35 32.60 -66.31
CA LEU A 7 12.29 32.03 -65.47
C LEU A 7 12.87 30.88 -64.62
N PHE A 8 12.84 31.01 -63.29
CA PHE A 8 13.22 29.95 -62.35
C PHE A 8 12.09 28.92 -62.23
N ILE A 9 12.38 27.66 -62.56
CA ILE A 9 11.50 26.50 -62.29
C ILE A 9 11.96 25.87 -60.98
N SER A 10 11.12 25.98 -59.94
CA SER A 10 11.32 25.35 -58.62
C SER A 10 10.75 23.94 -58.63
N GLY A 11 11.62 22.92 -58.61
CA GLY A 11 11.24 21.52 -58.47
C GLY A 11 11.16 21.13 -57.00
N CYS A 12 9.94 20.93 -56.48
CA CYS A 12 9.73 20.39 -55.14
C CYS A 12 9.96 18.88 -55.13
N LEU A 13 11.04 18.45 -54.48
CA LEU A 13 11.37 17.06 -54.19
C LEU A 13 10.54 16.60 -52.98
N PHE A 14 9.56 15.71 -53.18
CA PHE A 14 8.82 15.08 -52.08
C PHE A 14 9.63 13.91 -51.49
N PHE A 15 10.23 14.12 -50.31
CA PHE A 15 10.80 13.06 -49.49
C PHE A 15 9.67 12.38 -48.68
N SER A 16 9.31 11.14 -49.03
CA SER A 16 8.43 10.29 -48.22
C SER A 16 9.24 9.57 -47.14
N LEU A 17 9.10 9.98 -45.88
CA LEU A 17 9.57 9.21 -44.72
C LEU A 17 8.57 8.08 -44.42
N PRO A 18 9.02 6.83 -44.17
CA PRO A 18 8.14 5.78 -43.68
C PRO A 18 7.77 6.05 -42.23
N ALA A 19 6.46 6.18 -41.96
CA ALA A 19 5.93 6.24 -40.60
C ALA A 19 6.06 4.85 -39.95
N ILE A 20 6.96 4.72 -38.99
CA ILE A 20 7.01 3.55 -38.10
C ILE A 20 5.83 3.68 -37.14
N SER A 21 4.78 2.88 -37.35
CA SER A 21 3.72 2.71 -36.36
C SER A 21 4.26 1.94 -35.16
N ALA A 22 4.65 2.66 -34.10
CA ALA A 22 4.89 2.06 -32.80
C ALA A 22 3.55 1.59 -32.22
N THR A 23 3.30 0.28 -32.20
CA THR A 23 2.23 -0.30 -31.39
C THR A 23 2.58 -0.07 -29.92
N LEU A 24 1.87 0.86 -29.28
CA LEU A 24 1.89 1.03 -27.84
C LEU A 24 1.31 -0.26 -27.22
N SER A 25 2.16 -1.14 -26.72
CA SER A 25 1.76 -2.22 -25.81
C SER A 25 1.25 -1.56 -24.51
N GLY A 26 -0.05 -1.31 -24.44
CA GLY A 26 -0.69 -0.80 -23.24
C GLY A 26 -0.69 -1.88 -22.15
N THR A 27 0.13 -1.71 -21.12
CA THR A 27 0.06 -2.52 -19.90
C THR A 27 -1.19 -2.11 -19.12
N LEU A 28 -2.12 -3.03 -18.88
CA LEU A 28 -3.27 -2.76 -18.03
C LEU A 28 -2.82 -2.70 -16.56
N ALA A 29 -3.08 -1.57 -15.91
CA ALA A 29 -2.81 -1.43 -14.48
C ALA A 29 -3.71 -2.40 -13.67
N PRO A 30 -3.23 -2.91 -12.52
CA PRO A 30 -4.04 -3.73 -11.65
C PRO A 30 -5.31 -3.00 -11.18
N THR A 31 -6.43 -3.72 -11.13
CA THR A 31 -7.66 -3.21 -10.53
C THR A 31 -7.56 -3.32 -9.02
N VAL A 32 -7.51 -2.18 -8.34
CA VAL A 32 -7.51 -2.11 -6.87
C VAL A 32 -8.95 -2.13 -6.36
N VAL A 33 -9.24 -3.05 -5.44
CA VAL A 33 -10.56 -3.19 -4.81
C VAL A 33 -10.39 -3.07 -3.30
N PRO A 34 -10.85 -1.97 -2.67
CA PRO A 34 -10.85 -1.83 -1.22
C PRO A 34 -11.93 -2.72 -0.61
N LEU A 35 -11.56 -3.50 0.40
CA LEU A 35 -12.44 -4.44 1.10
C LEU A 35 -12.10 -4.47 2.60
N ALA A 36 -13.10 -4.40 3.47
CA ALA A 36 -12.89 -4.73 4.88
C ALA A 36 -12.79 -6.26 5.07
N ASN A 37 -12.16 -6.72 6.16
CA ASN A 37 -12.19 -8.14 6.53
C ASN A 37 -13.65 -8.63 6.74
N GLY A 38 -14.01 -9.75 6.13
CA GLY A 38 -15.39 -10.26 6.07
C GLY A 38 -16.31 -9.52 5.09
N GLY A 39 -15.80 -8.47 4.43
CA GLY A 39 -16.54 -7.68 3.45
C GLY A 39 -16.80 -8.40 2.14
N GLN A 40 -17.75 -7.87 1.35
CA GLN A 40 -18.07 -8.39 0.02
C GLN A 40 -17.91 -7.32 -1.08
N ALA A 41 -17.29 -7.69 -2.20
CA ALA A 41 -17.19 -6.82 -3.38
C ALA A 41 -17.70 -7.51 -4.65
N ASN A 42 -18.26 -6.70 -5.55
CA ASN A 42 -18.61 -7.11 -6.90
C ASN A 42 -17.41 -6.87 -7.82
N ILE A 43 -16.81 -7.92 -8.35
CA ILE A 43 -15.58 -7.83 -9.14
C ILE A 43 -15.83 -8.41 -10.53
N ALA A 44 -15.57 -7.61 -11.55
CA ALA A 44 -15.62 -8.09 -12.93
C ALA A 44 -14.38 -8.93 -13.24
N VAL A 45 -14.59 -10.20 -13.58
CA VAL A 45 -13.54 -11.19 -13.90
C VAL A 45 -13.67 -11.66 -15.33
N SER A 46 -12.55 -11.99 -15.98
CA SER A 46 -12.58 -12.63 -17.28
C SER A 46 -13.10 -14.06 -17.18
N ASN A 47 -13.94 -14.45 -18.13
CA ASN A 47 -14.36 -15.84 -18.32
C ASN A 47 -13.79 -16.50 -19.58
N THR A 48 -12.89 -15.80 -20.27
CA THR A 48 -12.16 -16.31 -21.44
C THR A 48 -10.66 -16.45 -21.17
N ASP A 49 -10.14 -15.75 -20.17
CA ASP A 49 -8.75 -15.78 -19.74
C ASP A 49 -8.62 -15.91 -18.21
N PRO A 50 -7.49 -16.42 -17.69
CA PRO A 50 -7.22 -16.46 -16.26
C PRO A 50 -7.15 -15.07 -15.62
N ASN A 51 -7.51 -14.98 -14.34
CA ASN A 51 -7.45 -13.77 -13.54
C ASN A 51 -6.47 -13.97 -12.39
N LEU A 52 -5.64 -12.98 -12.10
CA LEU A 52 -4.73 -12.99 -10.97
C LEU A 52 -5.33 -12.17 -9.83
N PHE A 53 -5.41 -12.75 -8.64
CA PHE A 53 -5.78 -12.09 -7.40
C PHE A 53 -4.55 -11.99 -6.50
N THR A 54 -4.36 -10.83 -5.87
CA THR A 54 -3.28 -10.61 -4.92
C THR A 54 -3.78 -9.81 -3.74
N VAL A 55 -3.24 -10.08 -2.55
CA VAL A 55 -3.45 -9.28 -1.35
C VAL A 55 -2.11 -8.64 -0.99
N PRO A 56 -1.93 -7.31 -1.10
CA PRO A 56 -0.64 -6.69 -0.83
C PRO A 56 -0.18 -6.95 0.62
N GLY A 57 1.04 -7.48 0.76
CA GLY A 57 1.63 -7.76 2.08
C GLY A 57 1.05 -8.99 2.79
N ASP A 58 0.34 -9.84 2.07
CA ASP A 58 -0.25 -11.08 2.58
C ASP A 58 -0.24 -12.18 1.50
N ARG A 59 -0.45 -13.44 1.90
CA ARG A 59 -0.47 -14.61 1.03
C ARG A 59 -1.88 -15.20 1.01
N ILE A 60 -2.44 -15.42 -0.17
CA ILE A 60 -3.66 -16.21 -0.32
C ILE A 60 -3.31 -17.68 -0.05
N THR A 61 -4.03 -18.30 0.88
CA THR A 61 -3.80 -19.69 1.31
C THR A 61 -4.93 -20.61 0.88
N ALA A 62 -6.16 -20.09 0.78
CA ALA A 62 -7.30 -20.87 0.30
C ALA A 62 -8.29 -20.02 -0.51
N ILE A 63 -8.96 -20.70 -1.44
CA ILE A 63 -10.08 -20.16 -2.20
C ILE A 63 -11.22 -21.16 -2.15
N ASN A 64 -12.36 -20.71 -1.64
CA ASN A 64 -13.53 -21.55 -1.42
C ASN A 64 -14.70 -21.03 -2.25
N SER A 65 -15.16 -21.81 -3.22
CA SER A 65 -16.33 -21.49 -4.04
C SER A 65 -17.29 -22.67 -4.08
N LEU A 66 -18.59 -22.38 -4.20
CA LEU A 66 -19.59 -23.41 -4.42
C LEU A 66 -19.41 -24.03 -5.81
N ASP A 67 -19.61 -25.35 -5.90
CA ASP A 67 -19.26 -26.18 -7.06
C ASP A 67 -19.76 -25.58 -8.39
N GLY A 68 -18.81 -25.41 -9.33
CA GLY A 68 -19.07 -24.99 -10.71
C GLY A 68 -18.80 -23.52 -11.04
N GLY A 69 -18.49 -22.68 -10.04
CA GLY A 69 -18.11 -21.28 -10.27
C GLY A 69 -16.71 -21.11 -10.87
N LEU A 70 -15.75 -21.92 -10.43
CA LEU A 70 -14.35 -21.86 -10.82
C LEU A 70 -13.94 -23.16 -11.51
N THR A 71 -13.18 -23.04 -12.60
CA THR A 71 -12.66 -24.19 -13.36
C THR A 71 -11.21 -24.50 -13.02
N ASN A 72 -10.44 -23.52 -12.55
CA ASN A 72 -9.10 -23.71 -12.04
C ASN A 72 -8.78 -22.69 -10.94
N GLN A 73 -8.01 -23.11 -9.95
CA GLN A 73 -7.55 -22.34 -8.82
C GLN A 73 -6.11 -22.75 -8.52
N GLU A 74 -5.17 -21.84 -8.67
CA GLU A 74 -3.76 -22.09 -8.44
C GLU A 74 -3.18 -21.01 -7.54
N GLN A 75 -2.48 -21.40 -6.48
CA GLN A 75 -1.74 -20.46 -5.63
C GLN A 75 -0.37 -20.22 -6.23
N THR A 76 0.08 -18.96 -6.25
CA THR A 76 1.40 -18.60 -6.77
C THR A 76 2.43 -18.57 -5.64
N ASP A 77 3.70 -18.83 -5.99
CA ASP A 77 4.81 -18.72 -5.03
C ASP A 77 4.91 -17.31 -4.43
N SER A 78 4.55 -16.29 -5.22
CA SER A 78 4.50 -14.88 -4.80
C SER A 78 3.35 -14.54 -3.84
N GLY A 79 2.48 -15.50 -3.52
CA GLY A 79 1.38 -15.34 -2.56
C GLY A 79 0.07 -14.81 -3.14
N GLY A 80 -0.05 -14.74 -4.47
CA GLY A 80 -1.31 -14.49 -5.15
C GLY A 80 -2.03 -15.78 -5.53
N ALA A 81 -3.17 -15.66 -6.20
CA ALA A 81 -3.94 -16.78 -6.69
C ALA A 81 -4.43 -16.54 -8.11
N ILE A 82 -4.23 -17.51 -8.99
CA ILE A 82 -4.72 -17.51 -10.36
C ILE A 82 -6.05 -18.25 -10.39
N LEU A 83 -7.06 -17.61 -10.96
CA LEU A 83 -8.44 -18.07 -11.02
C LEU A 83 -8.95 -18.07 -12.46
N ALA A 84 -9.41 -19.24 -12.90
CA ALA A 84 -10.12 -19.38 -14.17
C ALA A 84 -11.57 -19.74 -13.92
N THR A 85 -12.45 -19.18 -14.75
CA THR A 85 -13.88 -19.52 -14.78
C THR A 85 -14.36 -19.51 -16.21
N VAL A 86 -15.28 -20.42 -16.54
CA VAL A 86 -16.06 -20.39 -17.80
C VAL A 86 -17.52 -20.03 -17.54
N SER A 87 -17.87 -19.71 -16.28
CA SER A 87 -19.23 -19.34 -15.91
C SER A 87 -19.65 -18.06 -16.64
N LYS A 88 -20.93 -18.00 -16.99
CA LYS A 88 -21.57 -16.80 -17.53
C LYS A 88 -22.48 -16.11 -16.51
N LYS A 89 -22.68 -16.74 -15.34
CA LYS A 89 -23.53 -16.24 -14.27
C LYS A 89 -22.66 -15.72 -13.14
N PRO A 90 -23.03 -14.61 -12.47
CA PRO A 90 -22.35 -14.18 -11.26
C PRO A 90 -22.35 -15.30 -10.20
N PHE A 91 -21.24 -15.46 -9.53
CA PHE A 91 -21.08 -16.44 -8.45
C PHE A 91 -20.18 -15.85 -7.36
N THR A 92 -20.19 -16.47 -6.20
CA THR A 92 -19.42 -16.01 -5.04
C THR A 92 -18.33 -17.02 -4.70
N PHE A 93 -17.17 -16.52 -4.33
CA PHE A 93 -16.11 -17.29 -3.70
C PHE A 93 -15.52 -16.50 -2.53
N ILE A 94 -14.91 -17.23 -1.60
CA ILE A 94 -14.22 -16.69 -0.44
C ILE A 94 -12.72 -16.83 -0.69
N VAL A 95 -11.97 -15.78 -0.36
CA VAL A 95 -10.51 -15.76 -0.35
C VAL A 95 -10.05 -15.72 1.10
N GLU A 96 -9.21 -16.66 1.50
CA GLU A 96 -8.61 -16.72 2.82
C GLU A 96 -7.10 -16.48 2.70
N THR A 97 -6.55 -15.73 3.64
CA THR A 97 -5.12 -15.39 3.65
C THR A 97 -4.38 -15.99 4.85
N GLU A 98 -3.06 -16.02 4.76
CA GLU A 98 -2.17 -16.47 5.84
C GLU A 98 -2.34 -15.65 7.12
N ARG A 99 -2.63 -14.35 6.99
CA ARG A 99 -2.91 -13.46 8.14
C ARG A 99 -4.35 -13.53 8.64
N GLY A 100 -5.16 -14.48 8.15
CA GLY A 100 -6.55 -14.69 8.60
C GLY A 100 -7.55 -13.66 8.08
N LEU A 101 -7.25 -12.96 6.99
CA LEU A 101 -8.22 -12.12 6.29
C LEU A 101 -9.12 -12.99 5.42
N ASN A 102 -10.42 -12.72 5.48
CA ASN A 102 -11.44 -13.43 4.73
C ASN A 102 -12.20 -12.44 3.85
N PHE A 103 -12.11 -12.57 2.54
CA PHE A 103 -12.81 -11.70 1.60
C PHE A 103 -13.89 -12.47 0.85
N SER A 104 -15.09 -11.91 0.79
CA SER A 104 -16.14 -12.43 -0.08
C SER A 104 -16.09 -11.72 -1.44
N VAL A 105 -15.86 -12.46 -2.51
CA VAL A 105 -15.85 -11.90 -3.86
C VAL A 105 -17.06 -12.41 -4.62
N ARG A 106 -17.94 -11.50 -5.01
CA ARG A 106 -18.98 -11.75 -6.00
C ARG A 106 -18.41 -11.49 -7.39
N ALA A 107 -17.91 -12.55 -8.02
CA ALA A 107 -17.43 -12.50 -9.39
C ALA A 107 -18.59 -12.22 -10.35
N VAL A 108 -18.37 -11.28 -11.26
CA VAL A 108 -19.25 -10.96 -12.39
C VAL A 108 -18.48 -11.30 -13.68
N PRO A 109 -18.66 -12.50 -14.24
CA PRO A 109 -17.93 -12.94 -15.41
C PRO A 109 -18.22 -12.08 -16.64
N ARG A 110 -17.17 -11.69 -17.37
CA ARG A 110 -17.22 -10.92 -18.62
C ARG A 110 -16.24 -11.50 -19.63
N ALA A 111 -16.62 -11.53 -20.90
CA ALA A 111 -15.68 -11.89 -21.97
C ALA A 111 -14.64 -10.79 -22.14
N GLY A 112 -13.37 -11.17 -22.30
CA GLY A 112 -12.27 -10.23 -22.49
C GLY A 112 -10.98 -10.69 -21.83
N VAL A 113 -9.99 -9.79 -21.82
CA VAL A 113 -8.66 -10.09 -21.30
C VAL A 113 -8.66 -10.36 -19.80
N GLY A 114 -7.80 -11.29 -19.39
CA GLY A 114 -7.52 -11.59 -17.98
C GLY A 114 -7.14 -10.34 -17.19
N ARG A 115 -7.52 -10.31 -15.92
CA ARG A 115 -7.31 -9.13 -15.05
C ARG A 115 -6.43 -9.49 -13.87
N THR A 116 -5.62 -8.52 -13.45
CA THR A 116 -4.95 -8.55 -12.15
C THR A 116 -5.79 -7.71 -11.19
N ILE A 117 -6.23 -8.33 -10.10
CA ILE A 117 -7.07 -7.74 -9.07
C ILE A 117 -6.27 -7.70 -7.77
N GLN A 118 -6.13 -6.51 -7.19
CA GLN A 118 -5.55 -6.33 -5.88
C GLN A 118 -6.67 -6.14 -4.88
N LEU A 119 -6.85 -7.13 -4.00
CA LEU A 119 -7.73 -7.01 -2.85
C LEU A 119 -6.95 -6.26 -1.79
N VAL A 120 -7.22 -4.97 -1.69
CA VAL A 120 -6.60 -4.14 -0.67
C VAL A 120 -7.54 -4.18 0.51
N SER A 121 -7.09 -4.78 1.60
CA SER A 121 -7.76 -4.48 2.86
C SER A 121 -7.59 -2.99 3.07
N GLU A 122 -8.68 -2.24 3.13
CA GLU A 122 -8.63 -1.04 3.96
C GLU A 122 -8.33 -1.63 5.34
N LEU A 123 -7.08 -1.48 5.79
CA LEU A 123 -6.72 -1.69 7.18
C LEU A 123 -7.49 -0.61 7.93
N THR A 124 -8.77 -0.85 8.17
CA THR A 124 -9.50 -0.28 9.28
C THR A 124 -9.23 -1.24 10.41
N GLY A 125 -8.27 -0.87 11.27
CA GLY A 125 -7.96 -1.42 12.58
C GLY A 125 -8.30 -2.89 12.75
N THR A 126 -7.29 -3.76 12.64
CA THR A 126 -7.41 -5.22 12.82
C THR A 126 -8.47 -5.57 13.88
N PRO A 127 -9.60 -6.19 13.53
CA PRO A 127 -10.48 -6.76 14.52
C PRO A 127 -9.76 -7.96 15.13
N GLY A 128 -9.33 -7.80 16.38
CA GLY A 128 -8.49 -8.76 17.08
C GLY A 128 -8.33 -8.37 18.55
N PRO A 129 -7.49 -9.09 19.32
CA PRO A 129 -7.29 -8.83 20.75
C PRO A 129 -6.83 -7.39 21.06
N ALA A 130 -6.34 -6.62 20.07
CA ALA A 130 -5.99 -5.21 20.21
C ALA A 130 -7.20 -4.35 20.52
N LYS A 131 -8.36 -4.63 19.91
CA LYS A 131 -9.60 -3.92 20.22
C LYS A 131 -9.98 -4.10 21.68
N SER A 132 -10.02 -5.35 22.13
CA SER A 132 -10.36 -5.68 23.51
C SER A 132 -9.36 -5.08 24.50
N TRP A 133 -8.07 -5.03 24.16
CA TRP A 133 -7.02 -4.43 24.98
C TRP A 133 -7.11 -2.90 25.04
N GLU A 134 -7.32 -2.22 23.90
CA GLU A 134 -7.45 -0.77 23.81
C GLU A 134 -8.74 -0.26 24.46
N GLU A 135 -9.85 -0.99 24.35
CA GLU A 135 -11.15 -0.60 24.91
C GLU A 135 -11.34 -0.98 26.38
N SER A 136 -10.58 -1.95 26.90
CA SER A 136 -10.67 -2.38 28.31
C SER A 136 -9.83 -1.55 29.28
N ASN A 137 -8.93 -0.71 28.77
CA ASN A 137 -7.99 0.07 29.57
C ASN A 137 -8.22 1.57 29.37
N PRO A 138 -8.00 2.42 30.40
CA PRO A 138 -7.98 3.86 30.24
C PRO A 138 -6.97 4.27 29.15
N TYR A 139 -7.37 5.20 28.28
CA TYR A 139 -6.59 5.59 27.10
C TYR A 139 -5.11 5.96 27.40
N GLU A 140 -4.87 6.65 28.52
CA GLU A 140 -3.51 7.00 28.94
C GLU A 140 -2.65 5.79 29.30
N SER A 141 -3.24 4.76 29.92
CA SER A 141 -2.50 3.55 30.28
C SER A 141 -2.15 2.72 29.05
N VAL A 142 -3.04 2.69 28.05
CA VAL A 142 -2.82 2.07 26.72
C VAL A 142 -1.64 2.72 26.01
N LEU A 143 -1.57 4.06 25.96
CA LEU A 143 -0.46 4.76 25.32
C LEU A 143 0.87 4.50 26.04
N VAL A 144 0.87 4.49 27.37
CA VAL A 144 2.10 4.27 28.15
C VAL A 144 2.62 2.85 27.99
N SER A 145 1.74 1.85 28.05
CA SER A 145 2.10 0.43 27.88
C SER A 145 2.60 0.16 26.45
N LEU A 146 1.89 0.67 25.44
CA LEU A 146 2.28 0.54 24.02
C LEU A 146 3.66 1.15 23.76
N ASN A 147 3.89 2.40 24.17
CA ASN A 147 5.18 3.05 23.97
C ASN A 147 6.31 2.30 24.69
N ARG A 148 6.06 1.79 25.91
CA ARG A 148 7.06 1.00 26.65
C ARG A 148 7.40 -0.30 25.94
N ALA A 149 6.39 -1.04 25.47
CA ALA A 149 6.57 -2.29 24.77
C ALA A 149 7.41 -2.08 23.51
N VAL A 150 6.98 -1.14 22.65
CA VAL A 150 7.66 -0.88 21.38
C VAL A 150 9.10 -0.40 21.59
N ARG A 151 9.38 0.38 22.65
CA ARG A 151 10.75 0.76 23.03
C ARG A 151 11.62 -0.42 23.39
N GLN A 152 11.06 -1.44 24.03
CA GLN A 152 11.76 -2.67 24.41
C GLN A 152 11.91 -3.64 23.23
N GLY A 153 11.45 -3.26 22.04
CA GLY A 153 11.37 -4.15 20.88
C GLY A 153 10.33 -5.27 21.04
N GLN A 154 9.48 -5.16 22.07
CA GLN A 154 8.36 -6.05 22.34
C GLN A 154 7.14 -5.45 21.66
N ILE A 155 6.57 -6.13 20.69
CA ILE A 155 5.29 -5.71 20.12
C ILE A 155 4.24 -6.37 21.00
N PRO A 156 3.24 -5.64 21.54
CA PRO A 156 2.10 -6.31 22.18
C PRO A 156 1.55 -7.36 21.21
N ASP A 157 1.26 -8.58 21.67
CA ASP A 157 0.81 -9.71 20.84
C ASP A 157 -0.41 -9.36 19.97
N GLU A 158 -1.09 -8.31 20.37
CA GLU A 158 -2.28 -7.77 19.76
C GLU A 158 -2.03 -6.82 18.57
N TYR A 159 -0.84 -6.24 18.46
CA TYR A 159 -0.47 -5.28 17.40
C TYR A 159 0.21 -5.98 16.23
N GLN A 160 -0.24 -5.68 15.01
CA GLN A 160 0.32 -6.30 13.80
C GLN A 160 1.42 -5.44 13.19
N SER A 161 2.53 -6.06 12.79
CA SER A 161 3.53 -5.39 11.95
C SER A 161 3.08 -5.37 10.49
N ILE A 162 3.17 -4.22 9.85
CA ILE A 162 2.89 -4.04 8.42
C ILE A 162 4.12 -3.45 7.70
N PRO A 163 4.32 -3.75 6.41
CA PRO A 163 5.39 -3.12 5.64
C PRO A 163 5.19 -1.61 5.56
N VAL A 164 6.30 -0.86 5.55
CA VAL A 164 6.29 0.58 5.28
C VAL A 164 5.81 0.79 3.86
N THR A 165 4.77 1.61 3.68
CA THR A 165 4.19 1.90 2.36
C THR A 165 4.27 3.38 2.05
N SER A 166 3.59 4.22 2.83
CA SER A 166 3.46 5.67 2.58
C SER A 166 3.60 6.53 3.84
N GLU A 167 4.25 6.02 4.88
CA GLU A 167 4.46 6.74 6.13
C GLU A 167 5.48 7.88 5.95
N VAL A 168 5.00 9.12 6.09
CA VAL A 168 5.81 10.33 6.05
C VAL A 168 5.73 11.03 7.39
N LEU A 169 6.88 11.50 7.88
CA LEU A 169 6.98 12.34 9.06
C LEU A 169 7.44 13.73 8.66
N SER A 170 6.67 14.75 9.05
CA SER A 170 7.12 16.14 8.97
C SER A 170 8.27 16.35 9.95
N VAL A 171 9.38 16.89 9.47
CA VAL A 171 10.56 17.19 10.28
C VAL A 171 11.09 18.59 10.01
N PRO A 172 11.70 19.26 11.00
CA PRO A 172 12.37 20.53 10.80
C PRO A 172 13.43 20.49 9.70
N ALA A 173 13.66 21.65 9.08
CA ALA A 173 14.68 21.80 8.04
C ALA A 173 16.05 21.32 8.54
N GLY A 174 16.75 20.53 7.71
CA GLY A 174 18.04 19.95 8.06
C GLY A 174 17.97 18.60 8.79
N LEU A 175 16.77 18.09 9.05
CA LEU A 175 16.55 16.70 9.45
C LEU A 175 15.94 15.91 8.29
N ARG A 176 16.15 14.60 8.29
CA ARG A 176 15.52 13.65 7.38
C ARG A 176 14.94 12.50 8.17
N ALA A 177 13.65 12.22 8.01
CA ALA A 177 13.00 11.05 8.58
C ALA A 177 12.76 9.98 7.51
N THR A 178 12.97 8.72 7.88
CA THR A 178 12.65 7.56 7.04
C THR A 178 11.91 6.53 7.88
N ALA A 179 10.73 6.11 7.44
CA ALA A 179 9.96 5.09 8.13
C ALA A 179 10.69 3.75 8.03
N ALA A 180 10.84 3.07 9.17
CA ALA A 180 11.57 1.82 9.29
C ALA A 180 10.63 0.65 9.58
N ARG A 181 9.67 0.85 10.49
CA ARG A 181 8.69 -0.17 10.88
C ARG A 181 7.35 0.47 11.20
N VAL A 182 6.29 -0.27 10.96
CA VAL A 182 4.91 0.15 11.25
C VAL A 182 4.21 -0.96 12.00
N TRP A 183 3.48 -0.55 13.04
CA TRP A 183 2.59 -1.39 13.82
C TRP A 183 1.20 -0.78 13.82
N THR A 184 0.18 -1.60 13.64
CA THR A 184 -1.21 -1.16 13.64
C THR A 184 -2.00 -1.99 14.65
N GLY A 185 -2.75 -1.28 15.49
CA GLY A 185 -3.71 -1.81 16.44
C GLY A 185 -5.14 -1.63 15.90
N HIS A 186 -6.09 -1.32 16.78
CA HIS A 186 -7.47 -1.07 16.36
C HIS A 186 -7.76 0.43 16.15
N HIS A 187 -7.36 1.26 17.11
CA HIS A 187 -7.49 2.72 17.05
C HIS A 187 -6.14 3.44 16.92
N LEU A 188 -5.04 2.71 17.07
CA LEU A 188 -3.71 3.29 17.17
C LEU A 188 -2.77 2.67 16.14
N LYS A 189 -2.01 3.54 15.48
CA LYS A 189 -0.92 3.17 14.59
C LYS A 189 0.37 3.73 15.16
N VAL A 190 1.41 2.89 15.26
CA VAL A 190 2.75 3.29 15.70
C VAL A 190 3.70 3.16 14.52
N VAL A 191 4.44 4.22 14.23
CA VAL A 191 5.48 4.21 13.20
C VAL A 191 6.82 4.52 13.85
N LEU A 192 7.81 3.66 13.59
CA LEU A 192 9.21 3.91 13.91
C LEU A 192 9.88 4.61 12.72
N TYR A 193 10.44 5.78 12.97
CA TYR A 193 11.26 6.53 12.03
C TYR A 193 12.72 6.54 12.45
N ASN A 194 13.62 6.38 11.48
CA ASN A 194 15.01 6.76 11.61
C ASN A 194 15.15 8.22 11.18
N VAL A 195 15.55 9.07 12.12
CA VAL A 195 15.78 10.50 11.91
C VAL A 195 17.28 10.76 11.86
N GLU A 196 17.73 11.45 10.82
CA GLU A 196 19.12 11.80 10.57
C GLU A 196 19.29 13.32 10.50
N ASN A 197 20.31 13.85 11.18
CA ASN A 197 20.72 15.23 11.00
C ASN A 197 21.61 15.33 9.76
N VAL A 198 21.08 15.87 8.67
CA VAL A 198 21.80 16.01 7.39
C VAL A 198 22.67 17.28 7.33
N THR A 199 22.71 18.06 8.41
CA THR A 199 23.58 19.24 8.54
C THR A 199 24.90 18.90 9.23
N LEU A 200 25.88 19.80 9.11
CA LEU A 200 27.17 19.68 9.79
C LEU A 200 27.12 20.20 11.24
N SER A 201 26.11 20.99 11.60
CA SER A 201 25.95 21.53 12.95
C SER A 201 25.02 20.67 13.80
N ALA A 202 25.24 20.69 15.11
CA ALA A 202 24.34 20.05 16.05
C ALA A 202 23.01 20.80 16.12
N ARG A 203 21.90 20.06 16.12
CA ARG A 203 20.54 20.60 16.18
C ARG A 203 19.84 20.19 17.44
N ASN A 204 19.12 21.12 18.06
CA ASN A 204 18.24 20.76 19.15
C ASN A 204 17.00 20.05 18.62
N ILE A 205 16.60 18.97 19.30
CA ILE A 205 15.47 18.13 18.95
C ILE A 205 14.56 17.99 20.17
N ARG A 206 13.26 18.12 19.94
CA ARG A 206 12.19 17.93 20.93
C ARG A 206 11.10 17.05 20.35
N GLU A 207 10.26 16.43 21.19
CA GLU A 207 9.10 15.68 20.70
C GLU A 207 8.17 16.57 19.86
N SER A 208 8.01 17.84 20.24
CA SER A 208 7.17 18.82 19.54
C SER A 208 7.53 19.01 18.06
N ASP A 209 8.79 18.76 17.70
CA ASP A 209 9.29 18.93 16.33
C ASP A 209 8.71 17.89 15.36
N PHE A 210 8.22 16.77 15.89
CA PHE A 210 7.64 15.66 15.13
C PHE A 210 6.11 15.61 15.23
N TRP A 211 5.50 16.62 15.86
CA TRP A 211 4.06 16.65 16.05
C TRP A 211 3.35 17.02 14.75
N GLN A 212 2.31 16.25 14.44
CA GLN A 212 1.39 16.48 13.32
C GLN A 212 -0.05 16.20 13.74
N ALA A 213 -1.02 16.67 12.95
CA ALA A 213 -2.44 16.37 13.19
C ALA A 213 -2.66 14.84 13.32
N GLY A 214 -3.47 14.43 14.31
CA GLY A 214 -3.71 13.02 14.61
C GLY A 214 -2.65 12.34 15.49
N THR A 215 -1.55 13.02 15.84
CA THR A 215 -0.53 12.48 16.75
C THR A 215 -1.05 12.38 18.18
N ARG A 216 -0.87 11.21 18.78
CA ARG A 216 -1.31 10.87 20.14
C ARG A 216 -0.15 10.74 21.11
N ALA A 217 0.99 10.23 20.64
CA ALA A 217 2.21 10.19 21.42
C ALA A 217 3.44 10.26 20.50
N ILE A 218 4.53 10.81 21.04
CA ILE A 218 5.84 10.84 20.39
C ILE A 218 6.85 10.40 21.43
N MET A 219 7.80 9.57 21.02
CA MET A 219 8.87 9.10 21.88
C MET A 219 10.19 9.12 21.11
N LEU A 220 11.23 9.66 21.72
CA LEU A 220 12.59 9.68 21.19
C LEU A 220 13.42 8.55 21.82
N SER A 221 14.36 7.98 21.06
CA SER A 221 15.24 6.91 21.56
C SER A 221 16.30 7.39 22.54
N GLY A 222 16.62 8.68 22.50
CA GLY A 222 17.59 9.30 23.38
C GLY A 222 16.97 10.40 24.22
N SER A 223 17.48 10.59 25.42
CA SER A 223 17.18 11.74 26.28
C SER A 223 17.85 13.03 25.78
N ALA A 224 18.70 12.92 24.76
CA ALA A 224 19.48 14.04 24.23
C ALA A 224 18.56 14.97 23.44
N SER A 225 18.41 16.19 23.95
CA SER A 225 17.76 17.29 23.27
C SER A 225 18.59 17.84 22.10
N GLN A 226 19.72 17.22 21.76
CA GLN A 226 20.64 17.68 20.73
C GLN A 226 21.18 16.50 19.90
N LEU A 227 21.03 16.58 18.58
CA LEU A 227 21.54 15.62 17.62
C LEU A 227 22.70 16.25 16.84
N VAL A 228 23.90 15.68 16.99
CA VAL A 228 25.10 16.12 16.29
C VAL A 228 24.96 16.03 14.77
N GLY A 229 25.77 16.77 14.01
CA GLY A 229 25.77 16.69 12.56
C GLY A 229 26.11 15.27 12.06
N GLY A 230 25.33 14.74 11.12
CA GLY A 230 25.41 13.34 10.68
C GLY A 230 24.89 12.32 11.69
N GLY A 231 24.47 12.74 12.88
CA GLY A 231 23.92 11.87 13.92
C GLY A 231 22.56 11.29 13.53
N ARG A 232 22.22 10.15 14.11
CA ARG A 232 20.94 9.46 13.91
C ARG A 232 20.24 9.20 15.24
N MET A 233 18.91 9.22 15.21
CA MET A 233 18.07 8.79 16.32
C MET A 233 16.82 8.08 15.82
N GLN A 234 16.19 7.33 16.70
CA GLN A 234 14.90 6.70 16.43
C GLN A 234 13.79 7.52 17.08
N VAL A 235 12.69 7.67 16.35
CA VAL A 235 11.49 8.38 16.80
C VAL A 235 10.28 7.47 16.57
N TRP A 236 9.53 7.21 17.62
CA TRP A 236 8.25 6.52 17.55
C TRP A 236 7.13 7.55 17.56
N VAL A 237 6.25 7.48 16.58
CA VAL A 237 5.08 8.33 16.46
C VAL A 237 3.85 7.45 16.50
N THR A 238 3.00 7.68 17.51
CA THR A 238 1.70 7.01 17.65
C THR A 238 0.62 7.96 17.17
N THR A 239 -0.16 7.56 16.18
CA THR A 239 -1.29 8.31 15.64
C THR A 239 -2.59 7.58 15.92
N ALA A 240 -3.70 8.32 15.99
CA ALA A 240 -5.00 7.68 15.86
C ALA A 240 -5.15 7.17 14.43
N GLU A 241 -5.64 5.95 14.28
CA GLU A 241 -6.07 5.41 13.00
C GLU A 241 -7.41 6.08 12.68
N GLU A 242 -7.37 7.09 11.81
CA GLU A 242 -8.58 7.80 11.39
C GLU A 242 -9.34 6.89 10.42
N SER A 243 -10.56 6.48 10.80
CA SER A 243 -11.49 5.82 9.89
C SER A 243 -11.85 6.83 8.79
N ARG A 244 -11.12 6.81 7.67
CA ARG A 244 -11.43 7.65 6.52
C ARG A 244 -12.45 7.00 5.62
#